data_AF-A0A2L0D061-F1
#
_entry.id   AF-A0A2L0D061-F1
#
_cell.length_a   1.000
_cell.length_b   1.000
_cell.length_c   1.000
_cell.angle_alpha   90.00
_cell.angle_beta   90.00
_cell.angle_gamma   90.00
#
_symmetry.space_group_name_H-M   'P 1'
#
loop_
_entity.id
_entity.type
_entity.pdbx_description
1 polymer ?
#
loop_
_entity_poly.entity_id
_entity_poly.type
_entity_poly.pdbx_seq_one_letter_code
_entity_poly.pdbx_strand_id
1 'polypeptide(L)'
;NACYGGTAALFNAINWVESASWNGRYALVVAADIAVYAKGAARPTGGAGAIAMLVGANAPIIFDRGVHATYVKHAYDFYKPDLTSEYPVVDGKLSIQCYLSALDHCYQLYCKNASKKFNTKVTLDYFDAVLFHS
;
A
#
# COMPACT_ATOMS: atom_id res chain seq x y z
N ASN A 1 3.68 7.07 5.37
CA ASN A 1 2.62 6.88 6.38
C ASN A 1 2.56 5.40 6.70
N ALA A 2 3.14 4.98 7.84
CA ALA A 2 3.31 3.56 8.20
C ALA A 2 3.74 2.69 7.00
N CYS A 3 3.23 1.45 6.91
CA CYS A 3 3.53 0.48 5.86
C CYS A 3 3.14 0.92 4.43
N TYR A 4 2.33 1.98 4.27
CA TYR A 4 1.87 2.48 2.97
C TYR A 4 2.95 3.29 2.22
N GLY A 5 4.07 3.64 2.86
CA GLY A 5 5.12 4.49 2.27
C GLY A 5 5.66 3.97 0.93
N GLY A 6 5.88 2.66 0.80
CA GLY A 6 6.35 2.04 -0.45
C GLY A 6 5.35 2.20 -1.59
N THR A 7 4.06 1.96 -1.34
CA THR A 7 2.98 2.15 -2.32
C THR A 7 2.86 3.61 -2.75
N ALA A 8 2.96 4.56 -1.81
CA ALA A 8 2.94 5.99 -2.14
C ALA A 8 4.11 6.39 -3.06
N ALA A 9 5.33 5.91 -2.76
CA ALA A 9 6.50 6.15 -3.60
C ALA A 9 6.35 5.52 -4.99
N LEU A 10 5.73 4.33 -5.07
CA LEU A 10 5.45 3.66 -6.34
C LEU A 10 4.46 4.47 -7.21
N PHE A 11 3.37 4.98 -6.64
CA PHE A 11 2.45 5.84 -7.38
C PHE A 11 3.10 7.15 -7.82
N ASN A 12 3.94 7.76 -6.99
CA ASN A 12 4.70 8.94 -7.39
C ASN A 12 5.64 8.65 -8.57
N ALA A 13 6.32 7.51 -8.57
CA ALA A 13 7.19 7.09 -9.66
C ALA A 13 6.42 6.86 -10.97
N ILE A 14 5.27 6.17 -10.91
CA ILE A 14 4.39 5.95 -12.07
C ILE A 14 3.92 7.30 -12.61
N ASN A 15 3.41 8.18 -11.76
CA ASN A 15 2.94 9.51 -12.15
C ASN A 15 4.06 10.34 -12.77
N TRP A 16 5.29 10.26 -12.25
CA TRP A 16 6.45 10.94 -12.82
C TRP A 16 6.79 10.40 -14.22
N VAL A 17 6.82 9.08 -14.41
CA VAL A 17 7.05 8.43 -15.72
C VAL A 17 5.97 8.83 -16.73
N GLU A 18 4.72 9.01 -16.28
CA GLU A 18 3.59 9.43 -17.14
C GLU A 18 3.50 10.96 -17.35
N SER A 19 4.33 11.74 -16.65
CA SER A 19 4.26 13.20 -16.69
C SER A 19 5.01 13.82 -17.87
N ALA A 20 4.69 15.07 -18.20
CA ALA A 20 5.47 15.89 -19.13
C ALA A 20 6.90 16.18 -18.67
N SER A 21 7.22 15.94 -17.39
CA SER A 21 8.58 16.10 -16.83
C SER A 21 9.44 14.84 -16.95
N TRP A 22 8.88 13.75 -17.48
CA TRP A 22 9.64 12.52 -17.69
C TRP A 22 10.74 12.75 -18.73
N ASN A 23 11.95 12.28 -18.43
CA ASN A 23 13.11 12.47 -19.28
C ASN A 23 13.64 11.16 -19.89
N GLY A 24 12.78 10.14 -20.01
CA GLY A 24 13.12 8.84 -20.61
C GLY A 24 13.87 7.88 -19.70
N ARG A 25 14.30 8.30 -18.49
CA ARG A 25 14.99 7.44 -17.52
C ARG A 25 14.02 6.64 -16.66
N TYR A 26 14.48 5.52 -16.12
CA TYR A 26 13.72 4.77 -15.12
C TYR A 26 13.61 5.54 -13.80
N ALA A 27 12.50 5.33 -13.10
CA ALA A 27 12.39 5.64 -11.68
C ALA A 27 12.76 4.39 -10.86
N LEU A 28 13.44 4.59 -9.73
CA LEU A 28 13.75 3.54 -8.77
C LEU A 28 13.00 3.80 -7.47
N VAL A 29 12.21 2.83 -7.03
CA VAL A 29 11.46 2.89 -5.78
C VAL A 29 12.05 1.88 -4.82
N VAL A 30 12.33 2.30 -3.59
CA VAL A 30 12.81 1.42 -2.52
C VAL A 30 11.83 1.45 -1.37
N ALA A 31 11.31 0.29 -1.01
CA ALA A 31 10.52 0.08 0.20
C ALA A 31 11.34 -0.77 1.17
N ALA A 32 11.71 -0.20 2.31
CA ALA A 32 12.53 -0.88 3.31
C ALA A 32 12.04 -0.52 4.72
N ASP A 33 12.06 -1.50 5.62
CA ASP A 33 11.64 -1.30 7.00
C ASP A 33 12.32 -2.31 7.95
N ILE A 34 12.35 -1.95 9.22
CA ILE A 34 12.73 -2.80 10.35
C ILE A 34 11.61 -2.68 11.39
N ALA A 35 10.74 -3.69 11.43
CA ALA A 35 9.64 -3.79 12.36
C ALA A 35 10.10 -4.43 13.68
N VAL A 36 10.33 -3.59 14.68
CA VAL A 36 10.71 -3.99 16.05
C VAL A 36 9.64 -3.63 17.07
N TYR A 37 9.44 -4.53 18.03
CA TYR A 37 8.38 -4.44 19.04
C TYR A 37 8.91 -4.73 20.44
N ALA A 38 8.32 -4.05 21.42
CA ALA A 38 8.64 -4.24 22.84
C ALA A 38 8.30 -5.68 23.29
N LYS A 39 8.62 -6.02 24.55
CA LYS A 39 8.24 -7.33 25.11
C LYS A 39 6.71 -7.43 25.15
N GLY A 40 6.15 -8.50 24.59
CA GLY A 40 4.71 -8.73 24.55
C GLY A 40 4.29 -9.53 23.33
N ALA A 41 2.98 -9.62 23.12
CA ALA A 41 2.37 -10.43 22.07
C ALA A 41 2.70 -9.96 20.64
N ALA A 42 3.08 -8.69 20.45
CA ALA A 42 3.50 -8.15 19.15
C ALA A 42 4.95 -8.50 18.77
N ARG A 43 5.79 -8.95 19.72
CA ARG A 43 7.20 -9.24 19.42
C ARG A 43 7.41 -10.26 18.30
N PRO A 44 6.66 -11.38 18.24
CA PRO A 44 6.82 -12.37 17.19
C PRO A 44 6.38 -11.88 15.80
N THR A 45 5.70 -10.74 15.68
CA THR A 45 5.24 -10.18 14.40
C THR A 45 6.21 -9.14 13.83
N GLY A 46 7.45 -9.09 14.34
CA GLY A 46 8.53 -8.27 13.80
C GLY A 46 9.14 -8.85 12.53
N GLY A 47 10.03 -8.09 11.90
CA GLY A 47 10.71 -8.49 10.67
C GLY A 47 11.54 -7.36 10.10
N ALA A 48 12.36 -7.66 9.11
CA ALA A 48 13.13 -6.65 8.38
C ALA A 48 13.27 -7.06 6.92
N GLY A 49 13.24 -6.10 6.01
CA GLY A 49 13.36 -6.37 4.59
C GLY A 49 13.46 -5.09 3.76
N ALA A 50 13.93 -5.26 2.52
CA ALA A 50 14.00 -4.20 1.53
C ALA A 50 13.66 -4.75 0.14
N ILE A 51 12.88 -4.01 -0.62
CA ILE A 51 12.51 -4.31 -2.01
C ILE A 51 12.83 -3.08 -2.86
N ALA A 52 13.51 -3.30 -3.98
CA ALA A 52 13.76 -2.29 -5.00
C ALA A 52 12.93 -2.61 -6.26
N MET A 53 12.18 -1.62 -6.75
CA MET A 53 11.33 -1.72 -7.93
C MET A 53 11.78 -0.71 -8.98
N LEU A 54 12.09 -1.18 -10.18
CA LEU A 54 12.41 -0.34 -11.32
C LEU A 54 11.12 -0.05 -12.12
N VAL A 55 10.84 1.22 -12.37
CA VAL A 55 9.59 1.69 -13.01
C VAL A 55 9.91 2.40 -14.32
N GLY A 56 9.22 2.02 -15.40
CA GLY A 56 9.38 2.60 -16.73
C GLY A 56 8.32 2.12 -17.72
N ALA A 57 8.43 2.59 -18.96
CA ALA A 57 7.53 2.20 -20.05
C ALA A 57 7.78 0.74 -20.51
N ASN A 58 6.76 0.12 -21.12
CA ASN A 58 6.79 -1.25 -21.66
C ASN A 58 7.15 -2.32 -20.60
N ALA A 59 6.65 -2.14 -19.38
CA ALA A 59 6.90 -3.06 -18.27
C ALA A 59 6.12 -4.38 -18.43
N PRO A 60 6.66 -5.51 -17.92
CA PRO A 60 5.95 -6.79 -17.90
C PRO A 60 4.81 -6.83 -16.86
N ILE A 61 4.88 -5.97 -15.84
CA ILE A 61 3.82 -5.77 -14.85
C ILE A 61 3.27 -4.37 -15.06
N ILE A 62 2.05 -4.28 -15.57
CA ILE A 62 1.43 -3.03 -15.99
C ILE A 62 0.38 -2.62 -14.96
N PHE A 63 0.35 -1.35 -14.60
CA PHE A 63 -0.71 -0.80 -13.76
C PHE A 63 -1.94 -0.45 -14.58
N ASP A 64 -3.09 -0.96 -14.17
CA ASP A 64 -4.37 -0.55 -14.75
C ASP A 64 -4.68 0.89 -14.37
N ARG A 65 -4.61 1.77 -15.38
CA ARG A 65 -4.81 3.21 -15.19
C ARG A 65 -6.22 3.49 -14.69
N GLY A 66 -6.36 4.35 -13.69
CA GLY A 66 -7.64 4.92 -13.27
C GLY A 66 -8.62 3.94 -12.60
N VAL A 67 -8.18 2.75 -12.20
CA VAL A 67 -9.01 1.81 -11.41
C VAL A 67 -8.53 1.61 -9.98
N HIS A 68 -7.30 2.01 -9.65
CA HIS A 68 -6.86 1.97 -8.26
C HIS A 68 -7.78 2.79 -7.34
N ALA A 69 -7.84 2.41 -6.07
CA ALA A 69 -8.64 3.08 -5.06
C ALA A 69 -7.82 3.34 -3.81
N THR A 70 -8.14 4.43 -3.11
CA THR A 70 -7.44 4.85 -1.88
C THR A 70 -8.48 5.24 -0.84
N TYR A 71 -8.29 4.75 0.37
CA TYR A 71 -9.03 5.14 1.57
C TYR A 71 -8.05 5.62 2.64
N VAL A 72 -8.26 6.82 3.16
CA VAL A 72 -7.44 7.40 4.22
C VAL A 72 -8.37 7.92 5.31
N LYS A 73 -8.05 7.57 6.55
CA LYS A 73 -8.81 7.97 7.73
C LYS A 73 -7.85 8.34 8.85
N HIS A 74 -8.21 9.35 9.64
CA HIS A 74 -7.54 9.61 10.90
C HIS A 74 -7.88 8.51 11.91
N ALA A 75 -6.86 7.81 12.41
CA ALA A 75 -6.97 6.75 13.40
C ALA A 75 -5.72 6.73 14.30
N TYR A 76 -5.89 6.21 15.51
CA TYR A 76 -4.83 5.95 16.48
C TYR A 76 -4.74 4.45 16.79
N ASP A 77 -4.76 3.64 15.74
CA ASP A 77 -4.69 2.18 15.81
C ASP A 77 -3.23 1.70 15.99
N PHE A 78 -2.30 2.28 15.24
CA PHE A 78 -0.87 2.01 15.32
C PHE A 78 -0.07 3.28 15.03
N TYR A 79 0.79 3.70 15.96
CA TYR A 79 1.59 4.92 15.79
C TYR A 79 2.83 4.93 16.68
N LYS A 80 3.82 5.77 16.35
CA LYS A 80 5.08 5.93 17.11
C LYS A 80 5.19 7.36 17.66
N PRO A 81 4.50 7.68 18.77
CA PRO A 81 4.49 9.03 19.33
C PRO A 81 5.75 9.35 20.14
N ASP A 82 6.39 8.33 20.72
CA ASP A 82 7.61 8.47 21.51
C ASP A 82 8.84 8.50 20.59
N LEU A 83 9.44 9.68 20.44
CA LEU A 83 10.59 9.89 19.57
C LEU A 83 11.90 9.31 20.15
N THR A 84 11.88 8.85 21.40
CA THR A 84 13.04 8.23 22.07
C THR A 84 13.06 6.70 21.95
N SER A 85 12.00 6.10 21.40
CA SER A 85 11.78 4.67 21.32
C SER A 85 11.44 4.22 19.90
N GLU A 86 11.94 3.04 19.50
CA GLU A 86 11.59 2.43 18.21
C GLU A 86 10.23 1.73 18.24
N TYR A 87 9.69 1.49 19.44
CA TYR A 87 8.49 0.69 19.66
C TYR A 87 7.20 1.50 19.45
N PRO A 88 6.21 0.92 18.75
CA PRO A 88 4.92 1.57 18.54
C PRO A 88 4.00 1.47 19.76
N VAL A 89 3.07 2.42 19.84
CA VAL A 89 1.82 2.28 20.59
C VAL A 89 0.81 1.59 19.68
N VAL A 90 0.20 0.51 20.17
CA VAL A 90 -0.68 -0.35 19.37
C VAL A 90 -1.99 -0.62 20.11
N ASP A 91 -3.11 -0.27 19.49
CA ASP A 91 -4.43 -0.82 19.83
C ASP A 91 -4.74 -1.93 18.81
N GLY A 92 -4.46 -3.18 19.19
CA GLY A 92 -4.59 -4.32 18.28
C GLY A 92 -6.02 -4.57 17.80
N LYS A 93 -7.02 -4.33 18.65
CA LYS A 93 -8.44 -4.49 18.27
C LYS A 93 -8.84 -3.43 17.26
N LEU A 94 -8.46 -2.17 17.52
CA LEU A 94 -8.73 -1.07 16.59
C LEU A 94 -7.97 -1.25 15.28
N SER A 95 -6.73 -1.74 15.31
CA SER A 95 -5.92 -2.01 14.11
C SER A 95 -6.59 -2.99 13.16
N ILE A 96 -7.13 -4.10 13.68
CA ILE A 96 -7.86 -5.07 12.86
C ILE A 96 -9.13 -4.43 12.26
N GLN A 97 -9.87 -3.66 13.06
CA GLN A 97 -11.08 -2.98 12.58
C GLN A 97 -10.77 -1.94 11.49
N CYS A 98 -9.72 -1.14 11.68
CA CYS A 98 -9.26 -0.15 10.71
C CYS A 98 -8.79 -0.81 9.41
N TYR A 99 -8.02 -1.91 9.49
CA TYR A 99 -7.55 -2.64 8.33
C TYR A 99 -8.72 -3.22 7.50
N LEU A 100 -9.64 -3.93 8.13
CA LEU A 100 -10.80 -4.53 7.43
C LEU A 100 -11.72 -3.44 6.86
N SER A 101 -11.94 -2.35 7.59
CA SER A 101 -12.71 -1.22 7.08
C SER A 101 -12.05 -0.58 5.87
N ALA A 102 -10.73 -0.38 5.89
CA ALA A 102 -9.99 0.16 4.75
C ALA A 102 -10.04 -0.78 3.54
N LEU A 103 -9.92 -2.10 3.76
CA LEU A 103 -10.06 -3.10 2.72
C LEU A 103 -11.42 -3.03 2.04
N ASP A 104 -12.51 -2.99 2.81
CA ASP A 104 -13.88 -2.89 2.28
C ASP A 104 -14.07 -1.63 1.43
N HIS A 105 -13.65 -0.46 1.94
CA HIS A 105 -13.79 0.81 1.21
C HIS A 105 -12.95 0.82 -0.07
N CYS A 106 -11.69 0.37 0.00
CA CYS A 106 -10.82 0.29 -1.17
C CYS A 106 -11.38 -0.66 -2.22
N TYR A 107 -11.87 -1.84 -1.81
CA TYR A 107 -12.44 -2.82 -2.74
C TYR A 107 -13.72 -2.29 -3.41
N GLN A 108 -14.64 -1.70 -2.64
CA GLN A 108 -15.86 -1.12 -3.20
C GLN A 108 -15.58 0.01 -4.19
N LEU A 109 -14.61 0.88 -3.89
CA LEU A 109 -14.17 1.94 -4.78
C LEU A 109 -13.50 1.38 -6.05
N TYR A 110 -12.65 0.35 -5.92
CA TYR A 110 -12.06 -0.35 -7.05
C TYR A 110 -13.15 -0.92 -7.96
N CYS A 111 -14.11 -1.67 -7.41
CA CYS A 111 -15.23 -2.23 -8.15
C CYS A 111 -16.02 -1.15 -8.90
N LYS A 112 -16.27 0.00 -8.26
CA LYS A 112 -16.93 1.15 -8.89
C LYS A 112 -16.11 1.71 -10.06
N ASN A 113 -14.81 1.92 -9.88
CA ASN A 113 -13.93 2.48 -10.91
C ASN A 113 -13.77 1.52 -12.10
N ALA A 114 -13.55 0.24 -11.82
CA ALA A 114 -13.43 -0.81 -12.81
C ALA A 114 -14.74 -1.00 -13.58
N SER A 115 -15.89 -1.01 -12.91
CA SER A 115 -17.20 -1.07 -13.57
C SER A 115 -17.42 0.11 -14.49
N LYS A 116 -17.09 1.33 -14.06
CA LYS A 116 -17.19 2.53 -14.90
C LYS A 116 -16.25 2.48 -16.11
N LYS A 117 -15.03 1.98 -15.94
CA LYS A 117 -13.99 2.03 -16.97
C LYS A 117 -14.08 0.87 -17.98
N PHE A 118 -14.37 -0.33 -17.50
CA PHE A 118 -14.32 -1.56 -18.28
C PHE A 118 -15.70 -2.17 -18.52
N ASN A 119 -16.78 -1.56 -18.01
CA ASN A 119 -18.14 -2.07 -18.09
C ASN A 119 -18.27 -3.53 -17.60
N THR A 120 -17.53 -3.86 -16.54
CA THR A 120 -17.46 -5.22 -15.98
C THR A 120 -17.85 -5.22 -14.52
N LYS A 121 -18.48 -6.30 -14.07
CA LYS A 121 -18.73 -6.54 -12.64
C LYS A 121 -17.53 -7.25 -12.04
N VAL A 122 -16.89 -6.62 -11.06
CA VAL A 122 -15.76 -7.21 -10.34
C VAL A 122 -16.29 -8.12 -9.22
N THR A 123 -15.83 -9.36 -9.22
CA THR A 123 -15.97 -10.35 -8.13
C THR A 123 -14.58 -10.91 -7.82
N LEU A 124 -14.44 -11.83 -6.86
CA LEU A 124 -13.14 -12.46 -6.59
C LEU A 124 -12.62 -13.25 -7.80
N ASP A 125 -13.50 -13.88 -8.59
CA ASP A 125 -13.14 -14.62 -9.80
C ASP A 125 -12.59 -13.72 -10.93
N TYR A 126 -12.70 -12.39 -10.78
CA TYR A 126 -12.09 -11.44 -11.71
C TYR A 126 -10.56 -11.42 -11.62
N PHE A 127 -9.99 -11.85 -10.49
CA PHE A 127 -8.55 -11.80 -10.23
C PHE A 127 -7.93 -13.20 -10.28
N ASP A 128 -6.85 -13.35 -11.05
CA ASP A 128 -6.02 -14.57 -10.99
C ASP A 128 -5.29 -14.72 -9.64
N ALA A 129 -4.97 -13.57 -9.02
CA ALA A 129 -4.32 -13.50 -7.72
C ALA A 129 -4.70 -12.22 -6.98
N VAL A 130 -4.72 -12.29 -5.64
CA VAL A 130 -4.93 -11.12 -4.76
C VAL A 130 -3.78 -11.05 -3.75
N LEU A 131 -3.06 -9.93 -3.76
CA LEU A 131 -1.92 -9.69 -2.88
C LEU A 131 -2.30 -8.69 -1.78
N PHE A 132 -1.78 -8.90 -0.57
CA PHE A 132 -2.06 -8.08 0.60
C PHE A 132 -0.77 -7.64 1.29
N HIS A 133 -0.88 -6.61 2.13
CA HIS A 133 0.13 -6.38 3.15
C HIS A 133 0.06 -7.51 4.19
N SER A 134 1.22 -8.08 4.54
CA SER A 134 1.39 -9.21 5.46
C SER A 134 2.30 -8.87 6.62
#